data_AF-A0A382B706-F1
#
_entry.id   AF-A0A382B706-F1
#
_cell.length_a   1.000
_cell.length_b   1.000
_cell.length_c   1.000
_cell.angle_alpha   90.00
_cell.angle_beta   90.00
_cell.angle_gamma   90.00
#
_symmetry.space_group_name_H-M   'P 1'
#
loop_
_entity.id
_entity.type
_entity.pdbx_description
1 polymer ?
#
loop_
_entity_poly.entity_id
_entity_poly.type
_entity_poly.pdbx_seq_one_letter_code
_entity_poly.pdbx_strand_id
1 'polypeptide(L)'
;MNDDEKYLFDLNGYLVIEDVLTMEEIDISNQAIDKHAAKMRIRPREEKLDGDSGMLAGTHGRGELGGLLELESPWCDPFRKMLVHPKIVPYLNEILGKGFRMDHQMFLISMDKGAEGFIFHGSSGPGFDPN
;
A
#
# COMPACT_ATOMS: atom_id res chain seq x y z
N MET A 1 -9.58 2.78 -18.23
CA MET A 1 -9.68 1.33 -18.44
C MET A 1 -10.24 1.07 -19.82
N ASN A 2 -9.63 0.18 -20.59
CA ASN A 2 -10.22 -0.39 -21.81
C ASN A 2 -11.24 -1.50 -21.46
N ASP A 3 -11.94 -2.04 -22.46
CA ASP A 3 -13.01 -3.02 -22.23
C ASP A 3 -12.50 -4.33 -21.59
N ASP A 4 -11.31 -4.80 -21.97
CA ASP A 4 -10.70 -6.00 -21.40
C ASP A 4 -10.31 -5.79 -19.93
N GLU A 5 -9.75 -4.63 -19.59
CA GLU A 5 -9.40 -4.25 -18.23
C GLU A 5 -10.64 -4.15 -17.33
N LYS A 6 -11.76 -3.62 -17.85
CA LYS A 6 -13.05 -3.60 -17.13
C LYS A 6 -13.55 -5.01 -16.89
N TYR A 7 -13.60 -5.83 -17.93
CA TYR A 7 -14.03 -7.22 -17.83
C TYR A 7 -13.19 -8.03 -16.84
N LEU A 8 -11.86 -7.89 -16.88
CA LEU A 8 -10.95 -8.59 -15.97
C LEU A 8 -11.06 -8.09 -14.53
N PHE A 9 -11.23 -6.78 -14.33
CA PHE A 9 -11.45 -6.24 -12.99
C PHE A 9 -12.76 -6.76 -12.38
N ASP A 10 -13.85 -6.76 -13.14
CA ASP A 10 -15.16 -7.28 -12.69
C ASP A 10 -15.11 -8.77 -12.35
N LEU A 11 -14.34 -9.56 -13.11
CA LEU A 11 -14.23 -11.00 -12.88
C LEU A 11 -13.31 -11.36 -11.70
N ASN A 12 -12.19 -10.64 -11.55
CA ASN A 12 -11.12 -11.01 -10.62
C ASN A 12 -11.14 -10.23 -9.30
N GLY A 13 -11.80 -9.07 -9.27
CA GLY A 13 -11.75 -8.13 -8.14
C GLY A 13 -10.43 -7.35 -8.03
N TYR A 14 -9.53 -7.48 -9.01
CA TYR A 14 -8.28 -6.72 -9.10
C TYR A 14 -7.83 -6.55 -10.55
N LEU A 15 -6.94 -5.58 -10.77
CA LEU A 15 -6.25 -5.36 -12.05
C LEU A 15 -4.78 -5.02 -11.77
N VAL A 16 -3.86 -5.52 -12.61
CA VAL A 16 -2.44 -5.16 -12.57
C VAL A 16 -2.17 -4.13 -13.65
N ILE A 17 -1.60 -2.99 -13.26
CA ILE A 17 -1.16 -1.93 -14.17
C ILE A 17 0.36 -1.86 -14.06
N GLU A 18 1.04 -2.26 -15.13
CA GLU A 18 2.50 -2.33 -15.16
C GLU A 18 3.12 -0.94 -15.36
N ASP A 19 4.37 -0.78 -14.90
CA ASP A 19 5.21 0.39 -15.15
C ASP A 19 4.55 1.74 -14.85
N VAL A 20 3.76 1.79 -13.78
CA VAL A 20 3.09 3.03 -13.34
C VAL A 20 4.13 4.09 -13.01
N LEU A 21 5.09 3.76 -12.15
CA LEU A 21 6.17 4.63 -11.72
C LEU A 21 7.38 4.49 -12.66
N THR A 22 8.01 5.61 -12.94
CA THR A 22 9.31 5.66 -13.63
C THR A 22 10.43 5.18 -12.71
N MET A 23 11.57 4.80 -13.31
CA MET A 23 12.76 4.42 -12.53
C MET A 23 13.26 5.54 -11.60
N GLU A 24 13.11 6.81 -12.01
CA GLU A 24 13.46 7.96 -11.18
C GLU A 24 12.52 8.10 -9.97
N GLU A 25 11.21 7.93 -10.17
CA GLU A 25 10.25 7.95 -9.07
C GLU A 25 10.48 6.81 -8.08
N ILE A 26 10.83 5.62 -8.59
CA ILE A 26 11.20 4.46 -7.76
C ILE A 26 12.46 4.76 -6.95
N ASP A 27 13.51 5.29 -7.59
CA ASP A 27 14.78 5.60 -6.92
C ASP A 27 14.61 6.64 -5.80
N ILE A 28 13.90 7.74 -6.07
CA ILE A 28 13.63 8.76 -5.05
C ILE A 28 12.77 8.20 -3.91
N SER A 29 11.78 7.35 -4.21
CA SER A 29 10.96 6.69 -3.19
C SER A 29 11.79 5.78 -2.29
N ASN A 30 12.68 4.97 -2.87
CA ASN A 30 13.56 4.08 -2.12
C ASN A 30 14.53 4.87 -1.23
N GLN A 31 15.15 5.93 -1.76
CA GLN A 31 16.02 6.81 -0.96
C GLN A 31 15.26 7.47 0.20
N ALA A 32 14.01 7.87 -0.01
CA ALA A 32 13.15 8.42 1.04
C ALA A 32 12.89 7.39 2.15
N ILE A 33 12.63 6.14 1.79
CA ILE A 33 12.41 5.03 2.72
C ILE A 33 13.69 4.74 3.50
N ASP A 34 14.82 4.57 2.82
CA ASP A 34 16.12 4.24 3.43
C ASP A 34 16.55 5.31 4.43
N LYS A 35 16.42 6.59 4.05
CA LYS A 35 16.72 7.71 4.94
C LYS A 35 15.88 7.71 6.22
N HIS A 36 14.65 7.20 6.14
CA HIS A 36 13.70 7.18 7.24
C HIS A 36 13.54 5.81 7.89
N ALA A 37 14.36 4.82 7.53
CA ALA A 37 14.26 3.45 8.02
C ALA A 37 14.37 3.35 9.55
N ALA A 38 15.10 4.27 10.20
CA ALA A 38 15.18 4.32 11.66
C ALA A 38 13.84 4.68 12.35
N LYS A 39 12.88 5.27 11.62
CA LYS A 39 11.52 5.55 12.10
C LYS A 39 10.57 4.35 11.91
N MET A 40 11.02 3.29 11.25
CA MET A 40 10.22 2.08 11.01
C MET A 40 9.87 1.41 12.34
N ARG A 41 8.58 1.13 12.55
CA ARG A 41 8.10 0.39 13.69
C ARG A 41 7.90 -1.06 13.29
N ILE A 42 8.62 -1.98 13.92
CA ILE A 42 8.34 -3.41 13.79
C ILE A 42 7.16 -3.76 14.70
N ARG A 43 6.14 -4.43 14.16
CA ARG A 43 4.99 -4.87 14.95
C ARG A 43 5.41 -5.83 16.07
N PRO A 44 4.95 -5.61 17.32
CA PRO A 44 5.22 -6.52 18.42
C PRO A 44 4.39 -7.81 18.29
N ARG A 45 4.64 -8.82 19.14
CA ARG A 45 4.01 -10.15 19.04
C ARG A 45 2.48 -10.07 19.07
N GLU A 46 1.94 -9.14 19.83
CA GLU A 46 0.52 -8.96 20.08
C GLU A 46 -0.24 -8.41 18.86
N GLU A 47 0.47 -7.83 17.89
CA GLU A 47 -0.08 -7.26 16.64
C GLU A 47 0.26 -8.08 15.41
N LYS A 48 0.78 -9.30 15.62
CA LYS A 48 1.14 -10.25 14.58
C LYS A 48 -0.06 -10.70 13.77
N LEU A 49 0.22 -11.04 12.53
CA LEU A 49 -0.76 -11.37 11.50
C LEU A 49 -0.70 -12.85 11.08
N ASP A 50 0.22 -13.62 11.66
CA ASP A 50 0.38 -15.06 11.43
C ASP A 50 -0.80 -15.92 11.89
N GLY A 51 -1.69 -15.37 12.73
CA GLY A 51 -2.86 -16.07 13.27
C GLY A 51 -2.48 -17.37 14.00
N ASP A 52 -1.32 -17.38 14.65
CA ASP A 52 -0.72 -18.54 15.32
C ASP A 52 -0.46 -19.76 14.41
N SER A 53 -0.45 -19.56 13.09
CA SER A 53 -0.06 -20.59 12.13
C SER A 53 1.46 -20.83 12.18
N GLY A 54 1.87 -22.06 12.48
CA GLY A 54 3.29 -22.44 12.43
C GLY A 54 3.95 -22.27 11.06
N MET A 55 3.17 -22.26 9.96
CA MET A 55 3.67 -22.04 8.60
C MET A 55 3.87 -20.56 8.27
N LEU A 56 3.13 -19.67 8.93
CA LEU A 56 3.25 -18.22 8.77
C LEU A 56 4.11 -17.59 9.87
N ALA A 57 4.60 -18.37 10.82
CA ALA A 57 5.40 -17.88 11.92
C ALA A 57 6.69 -17.23 11.41
N GLY A 58 6.95 -16.00 11.86
CA GLY A 58 8.19 -15.27 11.66
C GLY A 58 8.91 -14.99 12.97
N THR A 59 10.20 -14.66 12.90
CA THR A 59 11.00 -14.20 14.04
C THR A 59 10.57 -12.82 14.56
N HIS A 60 9.96 -11.99 13.72
CA HIS A 60 9.40 -10.68 14.08
C HIS A 60 8.16 -10.36 13.24
N GLY A 61 7.43 -9.32 13.63
CA GLY A 61 6.30 -8.80 12.83
C GLY A 61 6.78 -8.05 11.58
N ARG A 62 5.83 -7.62 10.74
CA ARG A 62 6.12 -6.70 9.63
C ARG A 62 6.53 -5.32 10.13
N GLY A 63 7.28 -4.58 9.31
CA GLY A 63 7.59 -3.18 9.57
C GLY A 63 6.53 -2.24 9.01
N GLU A 64 6.31 -1.13 9.70
CA GLU A 64 5.38 -0.07 9.30
C GLU A 64 6.06 1.29 9.43
N LEU A 65 5.97 2.09 8.37
CA LEU A 65 6.39 3.50 8.36
C LEU A 65 5.22 4.37 7.91
N GLY A 66 4.60 5.04 8.88
CA GLY A 66 3.59 6.06 8.63
C GLY A 66 4.22 7.44 8.39
N GLY A 67 3.36 8.43 8.11
CA GLY A 67 3.80 9.82 8.01
C GLY A 67 4.53 10.17 6.72
N LEU A 68 4.33 9.37 5.65
CA LEU A 68 5.06 9.53 4.38
C LEU A 68 4.75 10.86 3.69
N LEU A 69 3.53 11.37 3.86
CA LEU A 69 3.10 12.64 3.30
C LEU A 69 3.67 13.84 4.06
N GLU A 70 4.15 13.63 5.29
CA GLU A 70 4.65 14.64 6.23
C GLU A 70 6.17 14.69 6.33
N LEU A 71 6.88 13.80 5.62
CA LEU A 71 8.35 13.86 5.53
C LEU A 71 8.82 15.23 5.01
N GLU A 72 10.04 15.63 5.38
CA GLU A 72 10.60 16.87 4.86
C GLU A 72 10.84 16.76 3.35
N SER A 73 10.63 17.86 2.62
CA SER A 73 10.99 17.89 1.19
C SER A 73 12.51 17.66 1.04
N PRO A 74 12.95 16.86 0.05
CA PRO A 74 12.17 16.28 -1.06
C PRO A 74 11.52 14.91 -0.78
N TRP A 75 11.63 14.37 0.43
CA TRP A 75 11.30 12.97 0.72
C TRP A 75 9.80 12.67 0.77
N CYS A 76 8.93 13.67 0.99
CA CYS A 76 7.48 13.51 0.86
C CYS A 76 6.97 13.58 -0.59
N ASP A 77 7.76 14.16 -1.50
CA ASP A 77 7.32 14.46 -2.86
C ASP A 77 6.94 13.24 -3.69
N PRO A 78 7.68 12.10 -3.70
CA PRO A 78 7.26 10.92 -4.45
C PRO A 78 5.88 10.41 -3.99
N PHE A 79 5.67 10.32 -2.68
CA PHE A 79 4.42 9.81 -2.09
C PHE A 79 3.24 10.74 -2.36
N ARG A 80 3.44 12.06 -2.29
CA ARG A 80 2.42 13.05 -2.64
C ARG A 80 2.05 13.01 -4.12
N LYS A 81 3.04 12.83 -5.01
CA LYS A 81 2.79 12.68 -6.46
C LYS A 81 1.99 11.42 -6.77
N MET A 82 2.19 10.32 -6.03
CA MET A 82 1.42 9.07 -6.19
C MET A 82 -0.09 9.27 -5.96
N LEU A 83 -0.50 10.16 -5.06
CA LEU A 83 -1.92 10.39 -4.73
C LEU A 83 -2.79 10.77 -5.95
N VAL A 84 -2.20 11.44 -6.93
CA VAL A 84 -2.87 11.94 -8.14
C VAL A 84 -2.10 11.57 -9.40
N HIS A 85 -1.43 10.42 -9.39
CA HIS A 85 -0.58 10.01 -10.50
C HIS A 85 -1.38 9.91 -11.82
N PRO A 86 -0.94 10.54 -12.92
CA PRO A 86 -1.73 10.68 -14.14
C PRO A 86 -2.07 9.33 -14.81
N LYS A 87 -1.25 8.29 -14.59
CA LYS A 87 -1.59 6.93 -15.05
C LYS A 87 -2.65 6.22 -14.20
N ILE A 88 -2.80 6.57 -12.92
CA ILE A 88 -3.71 5.88 -11.97
C ILE A 88 -5.06 6.59 -11.86
N VAL A 89 -5.07 7.92 -11.89
CA VAL A 89 -6.29 8.74 -11.75
C VAL A 89 -7.42 8.32 -12.73
N PRO A 90 -7.16 8.00 -14.01
CA PRO A 90 -8.20 7.50 -14.90
C PRO A 90 -8.85 6.18 -14.46
N TYR A 91 -8.07 5.27 -13.85
CA TYR A 91 -8.58 4.01 -13.30
C TYR A 91 -9.42 4.26 -12.04
N LEU A 92 -8.94 5.11 -11.13
CA LEU A 92 -9.69 5.45 -9.91
C LEU A 92 -11.01 6.16 -10.24
N ASN A 93 -11.03 7.05 -11.25
CA ASN A 93 -12.27 7.69 -11.70
C ASN A 93 -13.27 6.68 -12.29
N GLU A 94 -12.81 5.62 -12.94
CA GLU A 94 -13.68 4.57 -13.48
C GLU A 94 -14.23 3.69 -12.35
N ILE A 95 -13.38 3.27 -11.40
CA ILE A 95 -13.74 2.31 -10.35
C ILE A 95 -14.51 2.99 -9.20
N LEU A 96 -14.11 4.19 -8.78
CA LEU A 96 -14.63 4.89 -7.60
C LEU A 96 -15.52 6.10 -7.95
N GLY A 97 -15.54 6.50 -9.22
CA GLY A 97 -16.17 7.74 -9.67
C GLY A 97 -15.28 8.97 -9.52
N LYS A 98 -15.71 10.08 -10.13
CA LYS A 98 -15.02 11.38 -10.03
C LYS A 98 -15.16 11.95 -8.63
N GLY A 99 -14.08 12.56 -8.13
CA GLY A 99 -14.04 13.15 -6.78
C GLY A 99 -13.72 12.14 -5.69
N PHE A 100 -13.07 11.02 -6.04
CA PHE A 100 -12.52 10.09 -5.05
C PHE A 100 -11.65 10.82 -4.01
N ARG A 101 -11.64 10.28 -2.80
CA ARG A 101 -10.88 10.82 -1.67
C ARG A 101 -10.03 9.74 -1.05
N MET A 102 -8.94 10.13 -0.41
CA MET A 102 -8.12 9.23 0.39
C MET A 102 -8.91 8.77 1.61
N ASP A 103 -9.03 7.45 1.79
CA ASP A 103 -9.76 6.83 2.92
C ASP A 103 -8.90 6.76 4.20
N HIS A 104 -7.63 6.39 4.06
CA HIS A 104 -6.66 6.33 5.15
C HIS A 104 -5.33 6.98 4.78
N GLN A 105 -4.55 7.37 5.79
CA GLN A 105 -3.21 7.94 5.60
C GLN A 105 -2.29 6.97 4.84
N MET A 106 -1.40 7.51 4.01
CA MET A 106 -0.41 6.70 3.30
C MET A 106 0.67 6.21 4.27
N PHE A 107 0.97 4.92 4.22
CA PHE A 107 2.04 4.29 4.99
C PHE A 107 2.72 3.20 4.16
N LEU A 108 3.94 2.87 4.54
CA LEU A 108 4.71 1.77 3.97
C LEU A 108 4.57 0.53 4.86
N ILE A 109 4.41 -0.62 4.24
CA ILE A 109 4.64 -1.93 4.85
C ILE A 109 5.98 -2.45 4.36
N SER A 110 6.85 -2.89 5.26
CA SER A 110 8.11 -3.54 4.92
C SER A 110 8.15 -4.99 5.43
N MET A 111 8.72 -5.85 4.59
CA MET A 111 8.90 -7.28 4.87
C MET A 111 10.36 -7.61 4.56
N ASP A 112 11.11 -8.02 5.57
CA ASP A 112 12.46 -8.54 5.45
C ASP A 112 12.51 -10.02 5.89
N LYS A 113 13.69 -10.63 5.74
CA LYS A 113 13.86 -12.06 6.03
C LYS A 113 13.58 -12.33 7.50
N GLY A 114 12.55 -13.15 7.75
CA GLY A 114 12.11 -13.49 9.11
C GLY A 114 10.84 -12.76 9.54
N ALA A 115 10.32 -11.84 8.72
CA ALA A 115 8.97 -11.31 8.91
C ALA A 115 7.94 -12.44 8.83
N GLU A 116 6.95 -12.37 9.71
CA GLU A 116 5.80 -13.26 9.69
C GLU A 116 4.99 -13.18 8.39
N GLY A 117 4.19 -14.20 8.13
CA GLY A 117 3.14 -14.18 7.12
C GLY A 117 1.88 -13.44 7.59
N PHE A 118 0.88 -13.42 6.72
CA PHE A 118 -0.43 -12.84 7.00
C PHE A 118 -1.50 -13.87 6.65
N ILE A 119 -2.36 -14.21 7.61
CA ILE A 119 -3.55 -15.01 7.35
C ILE A 119 -4.41 -14.41 6.23
N PHE A 120 -5.13 -15.29 5.55
CA PHE A 120 -6.09 -14.89 4.53
C PHE A 120 -7.18 -14.00 5.16
N HIS A 121 -7.39 -12.82 4.59
CA HIS A 121 -8.36 -11.84 5.05
C HIS A 121 -8.88 -11.01 3.86
N GLY A 122 -10.06 -10.41 4.03
CA GLY A 122 -10.59 -9.39 3.12
C GLY A 122 -10.34 -7.98 3.68
N SER A 123 -10.31 -6.99 2.80
CA SER A 123 -10.17 -5.57 3.19
C SER A 123 -11.49 -4.92 3.61
N SER A 124 -12.58 -5.68 3.74
CA SER A 124 -13.81 -5.15 4.32
C SER A 124 -13.50 -4.76 5.76
N GLY A 125 -13.45 -3.47 6.05
CA GLY A 125 -13.39 -2.98 7.42
C GLY A 125 -14.53 -3.61 8.24
N PRO A 126 -14.44 -3.60 9.59
CA PRO A 126 -15.45 -4.23 10.46
C PRO A 126 -16.85 -3.56 10.42
N GLY A 127 -17.13 -2.71 9.44
CA GLY A 127 -18.45 -2.15 9.18
C GLY A 127 -18.51 -1.58 7.78
N PHE A 128 -19.11 -2.31 6.84
CA PHE A 128 -19.74 -1.67 5.70
C PHE A 128 -20.90 -0.85 6.29
N ASP A 129 -20.78 0.47 6.37
CA ASP A 129 -21.91 1.35 6.72
C ASP A 129 -22.80 1.45 5.47
N PRO A 130 -24.04 0.92 5.49
CA PRO A 130 -24.94 0.99 4.35
C PRO A 130 -25.66 2.35 4.24
N ASN A 131 -25.21 3.40 4.93
CA ASN A 131 -25.82 4.74 4.91
C ASN A 131 -24.91 5.80 4.29
#